data_AF-A0A412AUK7-F1
#
_entry.id   AF-A0A412AUK7-F1
#
_cell.length_a   1.000
_cell.length_b   1.000
_cell.length_c   1.000
_cell.angle_alpha   90.00
_cell.angle_beta   90.00
_cell.angle_gamma   90.00
#
_symmetry.space_group_name_H-M   'P 1'
#
loop_
_entity.id
_entity.type
_entity.pdbx_description
1 polymer ?
#
loop_
_entity_poly.entity_id
_entity_poly.type
_entity_poly.pdbx_seq_one_letter_code
_entity_poly.pdbx_strand_id
1 'polypeptide(L)'
;MTYCLTNRVQFKQHRTFISNLRLQPALKWEALGDLYRMETKEQYPLKEWEEAVSYLLGCQVRFESYEAVRQSLKPFSLSMR
;
A
#
# COMPACT_ATOMS: atom_id res chain seq x y z
N MET A 1 3.22 15.49 10.76
CA MET A 1 2.25 15.64 9.66
C MET A 1 2.80 14.93 8.44
N THR A 2 2.48 13.66 8.20
CA THR A 2 2.65 12.96 6.89
C THR A 2 2.22 11.49 7.00
N TYR A 3 0.92 11.20 7.17
CA TYR A 3 0.44 9.83 6.90
C TYR A 3 -1.06 9.85 6.50
N CYS A 4 -1.38 10.50 5.38
CA CYS A 4 -2.76 10.60 4.90
C CYS A 4 -3.24 9.28 4.29
N LEU A 5 -2.46 8.64 3.41
CA LEU A 5 -2.80 7.31 2.84
C LEU A 5 -2.98 6.20 3.90
N THR A 6 -2.10 6.12 4.90
CA THR A 6 -2.14 5.06 5.94
C THR A 6 -3.29 5.15 6.92
N ASN A 7 -3.86 6.35 7.10
CA ASN A 7 -4.98 6.61 8.00
C ASN A 7 -6.32 6.86 7.28
N ARG A 8 -6.33 7.01 5.95
CA ARG A 8 -7.56 7.25 5.16
C ARG A 8 -8.03 6.03 4.37
N VAL A 9 -7.13 5.12 4.02
CA VAL A 9 -7.49 3.89 3.31
C VAL A 9 -7.75 2.79 4.34
N GLN A 10 -9.02 2.44 4.52
CA GLN A 10 -9.41 1.22 5.23
C GLN A 10 -9.34 0.04 4.27
N PHE A 11 -8.57 -0.99 4.64
CA PHE A 11 -8.61 -2.26 3.92
C PHE A 11 -9.93 -2.96 4.22
N LYS A 12 -10.77 -3.07 3.19
CA LYS A 12 -12.18 -3.51 3.31
C LYS A 12 -12.31 -4.92 3.90
N GLN A 13 -11.32 -5.80 3.69
CA GLN A 13 -11.36 -7.15 4.25
C GLN A 13 -11.14 -7.22 5.76
N HIS A 14 -10.40 -6.27 6.35
CA HIS A 14 -9.96 -6.37 7.76
C HIS A 14 -10.46 -5.24 8.65
N ARG A 15 -11.06 -4.18 8.11
CA ARG A 15 -11.43 -2.95 8.85
C ARG A 15 -10.26 -2.37 9.67
N THR A 16 -9.03 -2.53 9.18
CA THR A 16 -7.81 -2.03 9.85
C THR A 16 -7.11 -0.96 9.01
N PHE A 17 -6.43 -0.05 9.70
CA PHE A 17 -5.55 0.98 9.11
C PHE A 17 -4.14 0.42 8.89
N ILE A 18 -3.36 1.01 7.97
CA ILE A 18 -1.97 0.56 7.70
C ILE A 18 -1.13 0.50 8.97
N SER A 19 -1.36 1.42 9.92
CA SER A 19 -0.67 1.48 11.22
C SER A 19 -0.83 0.22 12.08
N ASN A 20 -1.92 -0.54 11.93
CA ASN A 20 -2.16 -1.78 12.68
C ASN A 20 -1.54 -3.03 12.01
N LEU A 21 -1.04 -2.91 10.77
CA LEU A 21 -0.47 -4.03 10.01
C LEU A 21 0.91 -4.49 10.52
N ARG A 22 1.54 -3.75 11.44
CA ARG A 22 2.80 -4.15 12.08
C ARG A 22 2.69 -5.47 12.83
N LEU A 23 1.51 -5.78 13.39
CA LEU A 23 1.29 -6.95 14.22
C LEU A 23 0.93 -8.21 13.41
N GLN A 24 0.66 -8.08 12.12
CA GLN A 24 0.15 -9.19 11.30
C GLN A 24 0.81 -9.20 9.92
N PRO A 25 1.91 -9.95 9.72
CA PRO A 25 2.63 -10.04 8.45
C PRO A 25 1.74 -10.45 7.28
N ALA A 26 0.78 -11.35 7.52
CA ALA A 26 -0.21 -11.77 6.51
C ALA A 26 -1.04 -10.58 5.99
N LEU A 27 -1.45 -9.66 6.87
CA LEU A 27 -2.22 -8.49 6.48
C LEU A 27 -1.41 -7.45 5.70
N LYS A 28 -0.07 -7.45 5.84
CA LYS A 28 0.80 -6.56 5.04
C LYS A 28 0.73 -6.90 3.56
N TRP A 29 0.74 -8.19 3.23
CA TRP A 29 0.66 -8.65 1.85
C TRP A 29 -0.71 -8.37 1.23
N GLU A 30 -1.78 -8.59 1.99
CA GLU A 30 -3.13 -8.27 1.55
C GLU A 30 -3.32 -6.76 1.35
N ALA A 31 -2.76 -5.93 2.25
CA ALA A 31 -2.76 -4.47 2.09
C ALA A 31 -2.06 -4.00 0.81
N LEU A 32 -0.93 -4.61 0.44
CA LEU A 32 -0.26 -4.33 -0.84
C LEU A 32 -1.13 -4.73 -2.05
N GLY A 33 -1.85 -5.85 -1.94
CA GLY A 33 -2.83 -6.28 -2.96
C GLY A 33 -4.02 -5.34 -3.09
N ASP A 34 -4.55 -4.82 -1.98
CA ASP A 34 -5.63 -3.83 -1.98
C ASP A 34 -5.16 -2.48 -2.55
N LEU A 35 -3.94 -2.04 -2.21
CA LEU A 35 -3.30 -0.88 -2.82
C LEU A 35 -3.16 -1.01 -4.34
N TYR A 36 -2.84 -2.20 -4.85
CA TYR A 36 -2.80 -2.46 -6.29
C TYR A 36 -4.17 -2.26 -6.97
N ARG A 37 -5.25 -2.67 -6.31
CA ARG A 37 -6.65 -2.60 -6.80
C ARG A 37 -7.29 -1.23 -6.65
N MET A 38 -6.67 -0.32 -5.92
CA MET A 38 -7.22 1.01 -5.68
C MET A 38 -7.31 1.79 -6.99
N GLU A 39 -8.50 2.16 -7.45
CA GLU A 39 -8.66 2.82 -8.77
C GLU A 39 -8.26 4.30 -8.72
N THR A 40 -8.37 4.94 -7.55
CA THR A 40 -8.16 6.38 -7.33
C THR A 40 -6.71 6.73 -6.96
N LYS A 41 -5.74 6.12 -7.65
CA LYS A 41 -4.32 6.24 -7.25
C LYS A 41 -3.76 7.65 -7.36
N GLU A 42 -4.17 8.32 -8.42
CA GLU A 42 -3.73 9.67 -8.78
C GLU A 42 -4.29 10.76 -7.85
N GLN A 43 -5.27 10.41 -7.00
CA GLN A 43 -5.79 11.32 -5.97
C GLN A 43 -4.80 11.53 -4.80
N TYR A 44 -3.77 10.68 -4.71
CA TYR A 44 -2.75 10.76 -3.68
C TYR A 44 -1.38 10.99 -4.33
N PRO A 45 -0.55 11.90 -3.81
CA PRO A 45 0.76 12.18 -4.38
C PRO A 45 1.69 10.96 -4.30
N LEU A 46 2.59 10.80 -5.26
CA LEU A 46 3.57 9.70 -5.30
C LEU A 46 4.35 9.53 -4.00
N LYS A 47 4.71 10.64 -3.33
CA LYS A 47 5.41 10.59 -2.05
C LYS A 47 4.65 9.83 -0.96
N GLU A 48 3.32 9.95 -0.92
CA GLU A 48 2.52 9.18 0.04
C GLU A 48 2.47 7.69 -0.31
N TRP A 49 2.51 7.35 -1.61
CA TRP A 49 2.67 5.97 -2.05
C TRP A 49 4.02 5.38 -1.67
N GLU A 50 5.11 6.14 -1.85
CA GLU A 50 6.45 5.76 -1.41
C GLU A 50 6.47 5.49 0.09
N GLU A 51 5.92 6.38 0.91
CA GLU A 51 5.85 6.21 2.36
C GLU A 51 5.04 4.98 2.75
N ALA A 52 3.85 4.78 2.17
CA ALA A 52 2.98 3.65 2.48
C ALA A 52 3.60 2.30 2.08
N VAL A 53 4.14 2.20 0.86
CA VAL A 53 4.76 0.96 0.38
C VAL A 53 6.07 0.69 1.13
N SER A 54 6.86 1.72 1.42
CA SER A 54 8.09 1.58 2.22
C SER A 54 7.78 1.08 3.62
N TYR A 55 6.71 1.58 4.23
CA TYR A 55 6.26 1.14 5.55
C TYR A 55 5.82 -0.33 5.55
N LEU A 56 5.11 -0.75 4.51
CA LEU A 56 4.61 -2.13 4.36
C LEU A 56 5.73 -3.14 4.08
N LEU A 57 6.67 -2.80 3.18
CA LEU A 57 7.80 -3.65 2.81
C LEU A 57 8.94 -3.61 3.83
N GLY A 58 9.02 -2.56 4.66
CA GLY A 58 10.11 -2.36 5.60
C GLY A 58 11.42 -1.88 4.96
N CYS A 59 11.40 -1.44 3.70
CA CYS A 59 12.54 -0.88 2.98
C CYS A 59 12.13 0.42 2.26
N GLN A 60 13.08 1.32 2.01
CA GLN A 60 12.77 2.57 1.31
C GLN A 60 12.53 2.30 -0.18
N VAL A 61 11.38 2.74 -0.68
CA VAL A 61 10.98 2.65 -2.09
C VAL A 61 10.80 4.06 -2.65
N ARG A 62 11.18 4.23 -3.92
CA ARG A 62 10.90 5.45 -4.69
C ARG A 62 10.16 5.11 -5.97
N PHE A 63 9.24 5.97 -6.36
CA PHE A 63 8.41 5.79 -7.54
C PHE A 63 8.55 6.99 -8.47
N GLU A 64 8.94 6.74 -9.71
CA GLU A 64 9.04 7.77 -10.75
C GLU A 64 7.69 8.09 -11.39
N SER A 65 6.70 7.19 -11.25
CA SER A 65 5.35 7.35 -11.82
C SER A 65 4.34 6.43 -11.13
N TYR A 66 3.04 6.69 -11.33
CA TYR A 66 1.98 5.80 -10.85
C TYR A 66 1.98 4.43 -11.56
N GLU A 67 2.52 4.35 -12.77
CA GLU A 67 2.76 3.09 -13.46
C GLU A 67 3.86 2.27 -12.76
N ALA A 68 4.93 2.92 -12.28
CA ALA A 68 5.96 2.27 -11.48
C ALA A 68 5.40 1.71 -10.15
N VAL A 69 4.47 2.45 -9.52
CA VAL A 69 3.71 1.95 -8.35
C VAL A 69 2.94 0.68 -8.72
N ARG A 70 2.19 0.71 -9.82
CA ARG A 70 1.41 -0.44 -10.31
C ARG A 70 2.27 -1.67 -10.55
N GLN A 71 3.39 -1.49 -11.24
CA GLN A 71 4.32 -2.58 -11.56
C GLN A 71 4.93 -3.17 -10.30
N SER A 72 5.32 -2.32 -9.35
CA SER A 72 5.90 -2.76 -8.07
C SER A 72 4.90 -3.52 -7.20
N LEU A 73 3.62 -3.17 -7.29
CA LEU A 73 2.56 -3.84 -6.54
C LEU A 73 1.97 -5.07 -7.25
N LYS A 74 2.25 -5.25 -8.55
CA LYS A 74 1.74 -6.36 -9.37
C LYS A 74 2.04 -7.75 -8.79
N PRO A 75 3.22 -8.05 -8.23
CA PRO A 75 3.48 -9.35 -7.60
C PRO A 75 2.53 -9.66 -6.43
N PHE A 76 2.08 -8.63 -5.71
CA PHE A 76 1.16 -8.78 -4.56
C PHE A 76 -0.32 -8.81 -4.97
N SER A 77 -0.62 -8.59 -6.26
CA SER A 77 -1.99 -8.70 -6.79
C SER A 77 -2.46 -10.14 -6.93
N LEU A 78 -1.51 -11.07 -7.09
CA LEU A 78 -1.75 -12.49 -7.10
C LEU A 78 -1.81 -12.93 -5.64
N SER A 79 -3.01 -13.18 -5.12
CA SER A 79 -3.16 -13.93 -3.88
C SER A 79 -2.35 -15.22 -4.05
N MET A 80 -1.24 -15.35 -3.33
CA MET A 80 -0.59 -16.65 -3.16
C MET A 80 -1.63 -17.51 -2.45
N ARG A 81 -2.21 -18.42 -3.23
CA ARG A 81 -3.29 -19.32 -2.84
C ARG A 81 -2.73 -20.46 -2.00
#